data_AF-A0A941V859-F1
#
_entry.id   AF-A0A941V859-F1
#
_cell.length_a   1.000
_cell.length_b   1.000
_cell.length_c   1.000
_cell.angle_alpha   90.00
_cell.angle_beta   90.00
_cell.angle_gamma   90.00
#
_symmetry.space_group_name_H-M   'P 1'
#
loop_
_entity.id
_entity.type
_entity.pdbx_description
1 polymer ?
#
loop_
_entity_poly.entity_id
_entity_poly.type
_entity_poly.pdbx_seq_one_letter_code
_entity_poly.pdbx_strand_id
1 'polypeptide(L)'
;MSKPNNLKPIYWLLFAAGGMIAALVLPALIVVLSWLLPFGVVGSADTFYQTVSPLFQNGLFYLVVVAVLFVMLWHTAHRFYYVLHDLHIHVGIKTRYALYAFVIVCGVWTLVAGW
;
A
#
# COMPACT_ATOMS: atom_id res chain seq x y z
N MET A 1 -11.73 5.35 36.54
CA MET A 1 -10.72 5.70 35.53
C MET A 1 -11.16 5.10 34.19
N SER A 2 -11.54 5.92 33.20
CA SER A 2 -11.86 5.41 31.86
C SER A 2 -10.58 4.89 31.21
N LYS A 3 -10.62 3.69 30.61
CA LYS A 3 -9.50 3.15 29.82
C LYS A 3 -9.18 4.14 28.70
N PRO A 4 -7.92 4.56 28.50
CA PRO A 4 -7.58 5.41 27.37
C PRO A 4 -7.96 4.71 26.06
N ASN A 5 -8.50 5.46 25.11
CA ASN A 5 -8.91 4.96 23.80
C ASN A 5 -7.73 4.26 23.12
N ASN A 6 -7.80 2.93 23.05
CA ASN A 6 -6.73 2.11 22.51
C ASN A 6 -6.95 1.93 21.01
N LEU A 7 -6.24 2.70 20.18
CA LEU A 7 -6.31 2.60 18.71
C LEU A 7 -5.64 1.33 18.14
N LYS A 8 -5.06 0.45 18.97
CA LYS A 8 -4.44 -0.82 18.56
C LYS A 8 -5.29 -1.66 17.60
N PRO A 9 -6.61 -1.85 17.80
CA PRO A 9 -7.43 -2.63 16.88
C PRO A 9 -7.46 -2.05 15.47
N ILE A 10 -7.46 -0.72 15.32
CA ILE A 10 -7.45 -0.06 14.01
C ILE A 10 -6.10 -0.26 13.31
N TYR A 11 -4.99 -0.06 14.04
CA TYR A 11 -3.65 -0.30 13.49
C TYR A 11 -3.49 -1.74 12.98
N TRP A 12 -4.00 -2.71 13.74
CA TRP A 12 -3.94 -4.13 13.41
C TRP A 12 -4.89 -4.52 12.28
N LEU A 13 -6.10 -3.96 12.23
CA LEU A 13 -7.06 -4.23 11.16
C LEU A 13 -6.48 -3.84 9.79
N LEU A 14 -5.96 -2.62 9.68
CA LEU A 14 -5.34 -2.12 8.45
C LEU A 14 -4.09 -2.93 8.09
N PHE A 15 -3.28 -3.31 9.09
CA PHE A 15 -2.13 -4.20 8.90
C PHE A 15 -2.54 -5.58 8.35
N ALA A 16 -3.56 -6.21 8.93
CA ALA A 16 -4.01 -7.54 8.52
C ALA A 16 -4.64 -7.50 7.11
N ALA A 17 -5.49 -6.51 6.83
CA ALA A 17 -6.10 -6.33 5.52
C ALA A 17 -5.04 -6.09 4.43
N GLY A 18 -4.09 -5.17 4.68
CA GLY A 18 -2.99 -4.91 3.76
C GLY A 18 -2.10 -6.12 3.52
N GLY A 19 -1.81 -6.91 4.56
CA GLY A 19 -1.00 -8.12 4.45
C GLY A 19 -1.67 -9.22 3.63
N MET A 20 -2.97 -9.42 3.83
CA MET A 20 -3.74 -10.38 3.06
C MET A 20 -3.80 -10.00 1.57
N ILE A 21 -4.10 -8.73 1.28
CA ILE A 21 -4.14 -8.25 -0.11
C ILE A 21 -2.76 -8.35 -0.76
N ALA A 22 -1.70 -7.91 -0.05
CA ALA A 22 -0.34 -8.01 -0.53
C ALA A 22 0.05 -9.47 -0.87
N ALA A 23 -0.29 -10.42 0.00
CA ALA A 23 0.01 -11.83 -0.22
C ALA A 23 -0.69 -12.42 -1.45
N LEU A 24 -1.91 -11.97 -1.75
CA LEU A 24 -2.69 -12.47 -2.89
C LEU A 24 -2.36 -11.75 -4.21
N VAL A 25 -2.08 -10.45 -4.17
CA VAL A 25 -2.04 -9.59 -5.37
C VAL A 25 -0.61 -9.27 -5.80
N LEU A 26 0.31 -8.98 -4.88
CA LEU A 26 1.67 -8.57 -5.25
C LEU A 26 2.44 -9.61 -6.08
N PRO A 27 2.35 -10.93 -5.83
CA PRO A 27 3.07 -11.90 -6.66
C PRO A 27 2.68 -11.81 -8.14
N ALA A 28 1.39 -11.69 -8.42
CA ALA A 28 0.89 -11.54 -9.79
C ALA A 28 1.34 -10.20 -10.41
N LEU A 29 1.25 -9.09 -9.66
CA LEU A 29 1.72 -7.79 -10.14
C LEU A 29 3.22 -7.78 -10.45
N ILE A 30 4.05 -8.38 -9.59
CA ILE A 30 5.49 -8.48 -9.80
C ILE A 30 5.78 -9.28 -11.07
N VAL A 31 5.13 -10.44 -11.24
CA VAL A 31 5.32 -11.26 -12.45
C VAL A 31 4.92 -10.49 -13.70
N VAL A 32 3.74 -9.85 -13.72
CA VAL A 32 3.25 -9.14 -14.90
C VAL A 32 4.10 -7.91 -15.20
N LEU A 33 4.30 -7.04 -14.22
CA LEU A 33 4.91 -5.72 -14.43
C LEU A 33 6.44 -5.77 -14.49
N SER A 34 7.09 -6.64 -13.72
CA SER A 34 8.55 -6.71 -13.64
C SER A 34 9.17 -7.81 -14.51
N TRP A 35 8.35 -8.72 -15.04
CA TRP A 35 8.85 -9.87 -15.83
C TRP A 35 8.13 -10.04 -17.17
N LEU A 36 6.81 -10.16 -17.22
CA LEU A 36 6.15 -10.42 -18.50
C LEU A 36 6.15 -9.20 -19.42
N LEU A 37 5.89 -8.01 -18.87
CA LEU A 37 5.80 -6.76 -19.64
C LEU A 37 7.18 -6.32 -20.19
N PRO A 38 8.26 -6.26 -19.39
CA PRO A 38 9.57 -5.83 -19.90
C PRO A 38 10.16 -6.76 -20.97
N PHE A 39 9.76 -8.04 -20.96
CA PHE A 39 10.21 -9.04 -21.92
C PHE A 39 9.23 -9.21 -23.10
N GLY A 40 8.20 -8.37 -23.21
CA GLY A 40 7.27 -8.34 -24.34
C GLY A 40 6.27 -9.51 -24.40
N VAL A 41 6.16 -10.32 -23.35
CA VAL A 41 5.28 -11.51 -23.33
C VAL A 41 3.80 -11.12 -23.35
N VAL A 42 3.46 -9.98 -22.74
CA VAL A 42 2.08 -9.44 -22.67
C VAL A 42 1.88 -8.23 -23.60
N GLY A 43 2.70 -8.11 -24.65
CA GLY A 43 2.70 -6.98 -25.59
C GLY A 43 3.70 -5.88 -25.21
N SER A 44 3.67 -4.77 -25.96
CA SER A 44 4.51 -3.61 -25.69
C SER A 44 3.99 -2.81 -24.49
N ALA A 45 4.89 -2.04 -23.86
CA ALA A 45 4.51 -1.10 -22.79
C ALA A 45 3.44 -0.10 -23.25
N ASP A 46 3.51 0.37 -24.50
CA ASP A 46 2.54 1.32 -25.06
C ASP A 46 1.14 0.69 -25.17
N THR A 47 1.04 -0.52 -25.73
CA THR A 47 -0.25 -1.22 -25.85
C THR A 47 -0.82 -1.59 -24.49
N PHE A 48 0.02 -2.03 -23.55
CA PHE A 48 -0.39 -2.29 -22.17
C PHE A 48 -0.96 -1.02 -21.52
N TYR A 49 -0.25 0.12 -21.65
CA TYR A 49 -0.71 1.40 -21.11
C TYR A 49 -2.04 1.85 -21.72
N GLN A 50 -2.18 1.78 -23.04
CA GLN A 50 -3.43 2.13 -23.74
C GLN A 50 -4.61 1.24 -23.32
N THR A 51 -4.34 -0.02 -22.97
CA THR A 51 -5.38 -0.96 -22.52
C THR A 51 -5.81 -0.68 -21.08
N VAL A 52 -4.86 -0.34 -20.20
CA VAL A 52 -5.09 -0.22 -18.75
C VAL A 52 -5.52 1.20 -18.35
N SER A 53 -4.98 2.24 -18.97
CA SER A 53 -5.26 3.64 -18.61
C SER A 53 -6.75 4.04 -18.63
N PRO A 54 -7.61 3.51 -19.54
CA PRO A 54 -9.04 3.83 -19.52
C PRO A 54 -9.77 3.32 -18.26
N LEU A 55 -9.28 2.23 -17.63
CA LEU A 55 -9.86 1.73 -16.38
C LEU A 55 -9.72 2.76 -15.25
N PHE A 56 -8.61 3.49 -15.25
CA PHE A 56 -8.34 4.53 -14.27
C PHE A 56 -9.21 5.77 -14.49
N GLN A 57 -9.89 5.92 -15.62
CA GLN A 57 -10.88 7.00 -15.82
C GLN A 57 -12.20 6.73 -15.06
N ASN A 58 -12.42 5.49 -14.60
CA ASN A 58 -13.57 5.16 -13.76
C ASN A 58 -13.31 5.52 -12.29
N GLY A 59 -14.08 6.48 -11.76
CA GLY A 59 -14.00 6.97 -10.38
C GLY A 59 -13.95 5.87 -9.32
N LEU A 60 -14.82 4.87 -9.42
CA LEU A 60 -14.90 3.78 -8.46
C LEU A 60 -13.68 2.86 -8.55
N PHE A 61 -13.27 2.48 -9.77
CA PHE A 61 -12.09 1.63 -9.98
C PHE A 61 -10.85 2.29 -9.37
N TYR A 62 -10.64 3.58 -9.66
CA TYR A 62 -9.54 4.34 -9.10
C TYR A 62 -9.57 4.37 -7.57
N LEU A 63 -10.71 4.69 -6.96
CA LEU A 63 -10.85 4.72 -5.49
C LEU A 63 -10.51 3.37 -4.86
N VAL A 64 -10.93 2.27 -5.48
CA VAL A 64 -10.58 0.91 -5.02
C VAL A 64 -9.07 0.69 -5.10
N VAL A 65 -8.42 1.07 -6.20
CA VAL A 65 -6.96 0.93 -6.35
C VAL A 65 -6.23 1.77 -5.30
N VAL A 66 -6.64 3.03 -5.07
CA VAL A 66 -6.04 3.88 -4.04
C VAL A 66 -6.19 3.26 -2.65
N ALA A 67 -7.37 2.74 -2.31
CA ALA A 67 -7.60 2.07 -1.03
C ALA A 67 -6.71 0.83 -0.86
N VAL A 68 -6.58 0.01 -1.91
CA VAL A 68 -5.71 -1.17 -1.93
C VAL A 68 -4.24 -0.80 -1.72
N LEU A 69 -3.74 0.20 -2.46
CA LEU A 69 -2.37 0.70 -2.31
C LEU A 69 -2.12 1.26 -0.91
N PHE A 70 -3.08 2.01 -0.38
CA PHE A 70 -3.00 2.59 0.97
C PHE A 70 -2.86 1.51 2.05
N VAL A 71 -3.71 0.48 2.04
CA VAL A 71 -3.65 -0.57 3.08
C VAL A 71 -2.40 -1.45 2.94
N MET A 72 -1.92 -1.73 1.72
CA MET A 72 -0.64 -2.42 1.52
C MET A 72 0.54 -1.59 2.06
N LEU A 73 0.56 -0.28 1.81
CA LEU A 73 1.59 0.61 2.35
C LEU A 73 1.53 0.71 3.87
N TRP A 74 0.31 0.74 4.44
CA TRP A 74 0.12 0.67 5.89
C TRP A 74 0.67 -0.62 6.48
N HIS A 75 0.42 -1.77 5.85
CA HIS A 75 0.98 -3.05 6.28
C HIS A 75 2.51 -2.98 6.35
N THR A 76 3.16 -2.49 5.30
CA THR A 76 4.62 -2.34 5.25
C THR A 76 5.12 -1.39 6.34
N ALA A 77 4.52 -0.20 6.50
CA ALA A 77 4.92 0.76 7.51
C ALA A 77 4.75 0.22 8.94
N HIS A 78 3.65 -0.50 9.19
CA HIS A 78 3.38 -1.15 10.47
C HIS A 78 4.44 -2.23 10.76
N ARG A 79 4.71 -3.12 9.79
CA ARG A 79 5.70 -4.19 9.97
C ARG A 79 7.11 -3.62 10.12
N PHE A 80 7.48 -2.62 9.32
CA PHE A 80 8.79 -1.97 9.36
C PHE A 80 9.08 -1.37 10.74
N TYR A 81 8.12 -0.69 11.36
CA TYR A 81 8.29 -0.18 12.72
C TYR A 81 8.67 -1.27 13.72
N TYR A 82 7.99 -2.42 13.69
CA TYR A 82 8.28 -3.52 14.61
C TYR A 82 9.57 -4.27 14.24
N VAL A 83 9.90 -4.40 12.96
CA VAL A 83 11.18 -4.97 12.51
C VAL A 83 12.35 -4.14 13.06
N LEU A 84 12.24 -2.81 13.14
CA LEU A 84 13.29 -1.99 13.77
C LEU A 84 13.49 -2.35 15.26
N HIS A 85 12.41 -2.60 16.00
CA HIS A 85 12.49 -3.07 17.38
C HIS A 85 13.10 -4.48 17.47
N ASP A 86 12.69 -5.39 16.57
CA ASP A 86 13.21 -6.77 16.50
C ASP A 86 14.73 -6.79 16.17
N LEU A 87 15.20 -5.79 15.43
CA LEU A 87 16.62 -5.56 15.11
C LEU A 87 17.37 -4.79 16.21
N HIS A 88 16.76 -4.54 17.37
CA HIS A 88 17.31 -3.77 18.48
C HIS A 88 17.67 -2.31 18.14
N ILE A 89 17.01 -1.73 17.13
CA ILE A 89 17.13 -0.31 16.79
C ILE A 89 16.13 0.46 17.66
N HIS A 90 16.64 1.29 18.57
CA HIS A 90 15.84 2.05 19.52
C HIS A 90 14.99 3.13 18.83
N VAL A 91 13.77 2.78 18.44
CA VAL A 91 12.80 3.71 17.83
C VAL A 91 11.65 4.01 18.76
N GLY A 92 11.37 5.30 18.96
CA GLY A 92 10.30 5.76 19.83
C GLY A 92 8.95 5.86 19.12
N ILE A 93 7.96 6.31 19.90
CA ILE A 93 6.60 6.59 19.41
C ILE A 93 6.57 7.58 18.23
N LYS A 94 7.52 8.53 18.18
CA LYS A 94 7.64 9.51 17.09
C LYS A 94 7.86 8.83 15.74
N THR A 95 8.71 7.81 15.68
CA THR A 95 8.97 7.04 14.45
C THR A 95 7.71 6.35 13.95
N ARG A 96 6.92 5.76 14.85
CA ARG A 96 5.64 5.15 14.49
C ARG A 96 4.69 6.16 13.85
N TYR A 97 4.56 7.34 14.46
CA TYR A 97 3.70 8.39 13.92
C TYR A 97 4.23 8.96 12.60
N ALA A 98 5.54 9.12 12.45
CA ALA A 98 6.14 9.54 11.19
C ALA A 98 5.84 8.54 10.06
N LEU A 99 5.97 7.23 10.32
CA LEU A 99 5.65 6.18 9.35
C LEU A 99 4.17 6.18 8.94
N TYR A 100 3.25 6.31 9.90
CA TYR A 100 1.81 6.37 9.58
C TYR A 100 1.41 7.68 8.92
N ALA A 101 2.01 8.81 9.31
CA ALA A 101 1.80 10.10 8.64
C ALA A 101 2.28 10.03 7.19
N PHE A 102 3.43 9.40 6.93
CA PHE A 102 3.92 9.16 5.58
C PHE A 102 2.90 8.36 4.74
N VAL A 103 2.36 7.27 5.28
CA VAL A 103 1.33 6.46 4.59
C VAL A 103 0.09 7.30 4.25
N ILE A 104 -0.37 8.14 5.20
CA ILE A 104 -1.52 9.03 5.00
C ILE A 104 -1.23 10.07 3.92
N VAL A 105 -0.06 10.72 3.96
CA VAL A 105 0.36 11.70 2.96
C VAL A 105 0.42 11.06 1.58
N CYS A 106 1.02 9.87 1.45
CA CYS A 106 1.04 9.13 0.19
C CYS A 106 -0.38 8.79 -0.29
N GLY A 107 -1.25 8.29 0.58
CA GLY A 107 -2.63 7.95 0.22
C GLY A 107 -3.44 9.16 -0.25
N VAL A 108 -3.34 10.29 0.46
CA VAL A 108 -3.99 11.55 0.06
C VAL A 108 -3.40 12.08 -1.23
N TRP A 109 -2.08 12.08 -1.37
CA TRP A 109 -1.40 12.51 -2.59
C TRP A 109 -1.85 11.67 -3.78
N THR A 110 -1.82 10.35 -3.67
CA THR A 110 -2.32 9.46 -4.71
C THR A 110 -3.76 9.82 -5.01
N LEU A 111 -4.66 9.88 -4.01
CA LEU A 111 -6.08 10.19 -4.23
C LEU A 111 -6.31 11.47 -5.04
N VAL A 112 -5.61 12.56 -4.74
CA VAL A 112 -5.84 13.88 -5.35
C VAL A 112 -5.06 14.13 -6.64
N ALA A 113 -3.86 13.57 -6.76
CA ALA A 113 -2.93 13.86 -7.85
C ALA A 113 -2.71 12.67 -8.81
N GLY A 114 -3.33 11.52 -8.56
CA GLY A 114 -3.17 10.31 -9.37
C GLY A 114 -4.09 10.22 -10.60
N TRP A 115 -4.87 11.27 -10.88
CA TRP A 115 -5.74 11.41 -12.06
C TRP A 115 -5.06 12.17 -13.18
#